data_AF-A0A965LKE8-F1
#
_entry.id   AF-A0A965LKE8-F1
#
_cell.length_a   1.000
_cell.length_b   1.000
_cell.length_c   1.000
_cell.angle_alpha   90.00
_cell.angle_beta   90.00
_cell.angle_gamma   90.00
#
_symmetry.space_group_name_H-M   'P 1'
#
loop_
_entity.id
_entity.type
_entity.pdbx_description
1 polymer ?
#
loop_
_entity_poly.entity_id
_entity_poly.type
_entity_poly.pdbx_seq_one_letter_code
_entity_poly.pdbx_strand_id
1 'polypeptide(L)'
;MFTLPEGLPVELNPLAFLVGTWSGVGVVSSKFVNAEEPVEQKFQQQLTFSVGTGNYITYHSTSRLLGLATDGSEDIELPAELGFWHLVRNAESADHGPTLLPGSGEPSIKS
;
A
#
# COMPACT_ATOMS: atom_id res chain seq x y z
N MET A 1 -18.26 7.62 7.38
CA MET A 1 -18.28 8.80 6.47
C MET A 1 -16.85 9.02 6.02
N PHE A 2 -16.58 9.01 4.72
CA PHE A 2 -15.25 9.27 4.16
C PHE A 2 -15.07 10.77 4.00
N THR A 3 -14.00 11.32 4.56
CA THR A 3 -13.60 12.72 4.43
C THR A 3 -12.27 12.77 3.68
N LEU A 4 -12.16 13.64 2.68
CA LEU A 4 -10.90 13.83 1.98
C LEU A 4 -9.84 14.30 3.00
N PRO A 5 -8.61 13.77 2.94
CA PRO A 5 -7.53 14.24 3.78
C PRO A 5 -7.24 15.71 3.48
N GLU A 6 -7.13 16.54 4.52
CA GLU A 6 -6.63 17.90 4.35
C GLU A 6 -5.16 17.86 3.92
N GLY A 7 -4.78 18.74 2.99
CA GLY A 7 -3.40 18.84 2.51
C GLY A 7 -2.98 17.74 1.53
N LEU A 8 -3.91 16.93 1.00
CA LEU A 8 -3.61 16.00 -0.10
C LEU A 8 -3.22 16.80 -1.36
N PRO A 9 -2.01 16.60 -1.93
CA PRO A 9 -1.65 17.18 -3.21
C PRO A 9 -2.69 16.84 -4.28
N VAL A 10 -3.06 17.82 -5.12
CA VAL A 10 -4.09 17.66 -6.16
C VAL A 10 -3.81 16.45 -7.08
N GLU A 11 -2.53 16.19 -7.38
CA GLU A 11 -2.10 15.03 -8.17
C GLU A 11 -2.49 13.68 -7.53
N LEU A 12 -2.66 13.62 -6.21
CA LEU A 12 -2.98 12.41 -5.48
C LEU A 12 -4.48 12.21 -5.25
N ASN A 13 -5.35 13.12 -5.72
CA ASN A 13 -6.80 12.98 -5.62
C ASN A 13 -7.33 11.61 -6.11
N PRO A 14 -6.83 11.00 -7.19
CA PRO A 14 -7.28 9.66 -7.61
C PRO A 14 -6.99 8.56 -6.57
N LEU A 15 -6.04 8.77 -5.66
CA LEU A 15 -5.66 7.84 -4.60
C LEU A 15 -6.24 8.21 -3.22
N ALA A 16 -7.00 9.30 -3.13
CA ALA A 16 -7.50 9.82 -1.85
C ALA A 16 -8.29 8.77 -1.05
N PHE A 17 -9.02 7.90 -1.75
CA PHE A 17 -9.84 6.86 -1.14
C PHE A 17 -9.03 5.79 -0.41
N LEU A 18 -7.74 5.65 -0.70
CA LEU A 18 -6.86 4.68 -0.03
C LEU A 18 -6.33 5.20 1.30
N VAL A 19 -6.28 6.53 1.50
CA VAL A 19 -5.64 7.15 2.67
C VAL A 19 -6.36 6.75 3.96
N GLY A 20 -5.59 6.24 4.91
CA GLY A 20 -6.10 5.75 6.19
C GLY A 20 -5.49 4.42 6.59
N THR A 21 -6.09 3.78 7.60
CA THR A 21 -5.71 2.44 8.05
C THR A 21 -6.83 1.46 7.75
N TRP A 22 -6.46 0.33 7.16
CA TRP A 22 -7.31 -0.78 6.78
C TRP A 22 -6.91 -2.00 7.59
N SER A 23 -7.89 -2.78 8.06
CA SER A 23 -7.63 -4.03 8.75
C SER A 23 -8.69 -5.05 8.36
N GLY A 24 -8.28 -6.30 8.18
CA GLY A 24 -9.18 -7.35 7.77
C GLY A 24 -8.55 -8.73 7.84
N VAL A 25 -9.34 -9.73 7.47
CA VAL A 25 -8.92 -11.13 7.36
C VAL A 25 -9.08 -11.58 5.92
N GLY A 26 -8.03 -12.16 5.36
CA GLY A 26 -8.02 -12.79 4.03
C GLY A 26 -7.81 -14.30 4.12
N VAL A 27 -7.86 -14.95 2.96
CA VAL A 27 -7.55 -16.38 2.78
C VAL A 27 -6.50 -16.51 1.69
N VAL A 28 -5.43 -17.25 1.96
CA VAL A 28 -4.49 -17.74 0.95
C VAL A 28 -4.82 -19.19 0.62
N SER A 29 -4.84 -19.53 -0.67
CA SER A 29 -5.05 -20.89 -1.16
C SER A 29 -3.89 -21.25 -2.09
N SER A 30 -3.12 -22.27 -1.74
CA SER A 30 -1.91 -22.65 -2.49
C SER A 30 -1.90 -24.13 -2.86
N LYS A 31 -1.81 -24.39 -4.17
CA LYS A 31 -1.59 -25.73 -4.74
C LYS A 31 -0.10 -26.10 -4.84
N PHE A 32 0.80 -25.19 -4.50
CA PHE A 32 2.24 -25.48 -4.51
C PHE A 32 2.66 -26.38 -3.34
N VAL A 33 1.88 -26.36 -2.25
CA VAL A 33 2.15 -27.18 -1.05
C VAL A 33 1.59 -28.60 -1.23
N ASN A 34 0.41 -28.72 -1.83
CA ASN A 34 -0.20 -29.99 -2.20
C ASN A 34 -0.94 -29.83 -3.55
N ALA A 35 -0.57 -30.68 -4.51
CA ALA A 35 -1.05 -30.59 -5.88
C ALA A 35 -2.49 -31.08 -6.07
N GLU A 36 -2.95 -32.00 -5.21
CA GLU A 36 -4.30 -32.57 -5.27
C GLU A 36 -5.31 -31.76 -4.46
N GLU A 37 -4.92 -31.35 -3.25
CA GLU A 37 -5.74 -30.53 -2.36
C GLU A 37 -5.03 -29.22 -1.99
N PRO A 38 -5.55 -28.04 -2.37
CA PRO A 38 -4.93 -26.78 -2.01
C PRO A 38 -4.93 -26.60 -0.49
N VAL A 39 -3.79 -26.16 0.04
CA VAL A 39 -3.71 -25.73 1.43
C VAL A 39 -4.33 -24.33 1.53
N GLU A 40 -5.36 -24.21 2.36
CA GLU A 40 -6.02 -22.93 2.65
C GLU A 40 -5.69 -22.46 4.06
N GLN A 41 -5.26 -21.20 4.19
CA GLN A 41 -4.97 -20.58 5.48
C GLN A 41 -5.56 -19.18 5.55
N LYS A 42 -6.08 -18.82 6.73
CA LYS A 42 -6.53 -17.46 7.02
C LYS A 42 -5.35 -16.62 7.48
N PHE A 43 -5.37 -15.35 7.12
CA PHE A 43 -4.40 -14.38 7.63
C PHE A 43 -5.11 -13.09 8.01
N GLN A 44 -4.64 -12.44 9.07
CA GLN A 44 -5.00 -11.06 9.37
C GLN A 44 -3.99 -10.14 8.70
N GLN A 45 -4.46 -9.03 8.13
CA GLN A 45 -3.61 -8.01 7.55
C GLN A 45 -4.05 -6.63 8.03
N GLN A 46 -3.06 -5.78 8.29
CA GLN A 46 -3.24 -4.35 8.50
C GLN A 46 -2.45 -3.60 7.43
N LEU A 47 -3.05 -2.55 6.87
CA LEU A 47 -2.42 -1.68 5.87
C LEU A 47 -2.63 -0.22 6.27
N THR A 48 -1.61 0.60 6.11
CA THR A 48 -1.72 2.04 6.31
C THR A 48 -1.21 2.76 5.06
N PHE A 49 -2.06 3.64 4.54
CA PHE A 49 -1.68 4.63 3.54
C PHE A 49 -1.65 6.01 4.19
N SER A 50 -0.54 6.74 4.03
CA SER A 50 -0.38 8.08 4.61
C SER A 50 0.09 9.08 3.58
N VAL A 51 -0.34 10.32 3.77
CA VAL A 51 0.01 11.46 2.90
C VAL A 51 1.26 12.11 3.47
N GLY A 52 2.30 12.21 2.64
CA GLY A 52 3.51 12.97 2.96
C GLY A 52 3.45 14.38 2.38
N THR A 53 4.59 15.06 2.35
CA THR A 53 4.75 16.37 1.72
C THR A 53 5.05 16.31 0.23
N GLY A 54 5.30 15.11 -0.32
CA GLY A 54 5.58 14.90 -1.74
C GLY A 54 4.38 14.39 -2.52
N ASN A 55 4.53 14.27 -3.84
CA ASN A 55 3.51 13.74 -4.75
C ASN A 55 3.49 12.19 -4.75
N TYR A 56 3.37 11.61 -3.55
CA TYR A 56 3.18 10.19 -3.31
C TYR A 56 2.41 9.94 -2.02
N ILE A 57 1.86 8.73 -1.88
CA ILE A 57 1.40 8.20 -0.59
C ILE A 57 2.38 7.12 -0.11
N THR A 58 2.62 7.06 1.19
CA THR A 58 3.39 5.95 1.79
C THR A 58 2.47 4.77 2.00
N TYR A 59 2.99 3.57 1.81
CA TYR A 59 2.30 2.30 2.01
C TYR A 59 3.08 1.46 3.02
N HIS A 60 2.39 0.96 4.04
CA HIS A 60 2.95 -0.01 5.00
C HIS A 60 1.92 -1.11 5.25
N SER A 61 2.34 -2.38 5.15
CA SER A 61 1.49 -3.53 5.45
C SER A 61 2.20 -4.53 6.34
N THR A 62 1.46 -5.05 7.31
CA THR A 62 1.85 -6.19 8.14
C THR A 62 0.79 -7.27 8.04
N SER A 63 1.21 -8.53 8.12
CA SER A 63 0.32 -9.67 8.03
C SER A 63 0.75 -10.76 9.01
N ARG A 64 -0.21 -11.59 9.41
CA ARG A 64 0.05 -12.81 10.19
C ARG A 64 -0.92 -13.91 9.80
N LEU A 65 -0.45 -15.14 9.70
CA LEU A 65 -1.32 -16.31 9.63
C LEU A 65 -2.04 -16.47 10.95
N LEU A 66 -3.31 -16.83 10.87
CA LEU A 66 -4.14 -17.11 12.04
C LEU A 66 -4.04 -18.60 12.38
N GLY A 67 -3.64 -18.88 13.62
CA GLY A 67 -3.70 -20.22 14.18
C GLY A 67 -5.14 -20.73 14.31
N LEU A 68 -5.29 -22.04 14.41
CA LEU A 68 -6.57 -22.70 14.68
C LEU A 68 -6.59 -23.17 16.13
N ALA A 69 -7.51 -22.62 16.92
CA ALA A 69 -7.73 -23.05 18.30
C ALA A 69 -8.08 -24.55 18.41
N THR A 70 -8.58 -25.16 17.34
CA THR A 70 -8.98 -26.58 17.28
C THR A 70 -7.81 -27.55 17.21
N ASP A 71 -6.66 -27.14 16.68
CA ASP A 71 -5.46 -27.98 16.58
C ASP A 71 -4.28 -27.46 17.41
N GLY A 72 -4.47 -26.34 18.12
CA GLY A 72 -3.46 -25.75 19.00
C GLY A 72 -2.36 -25.01 18.25
N SER A 73 -2.54 -24.71 16.96
CA SER A 73 -1.60 -23.87 16.21
C SER A 73 -1.67 -22.41 16.66
N GLU A 74 -0.50 -21.80 16.79
CA GLU A 74 -0.31 -20.39 17.15
C GLU A 74 -0.33 -19.49 15.90
N ASP A 75 -0.54 -18.20 16.10
CA ASP A 75 -0.38 -17.20 15.04
C ASP A 75 1.09 -17.13 14.58
N ILE A 76 1.29 -16.91 13.28
CA ILE A 76 2.63 -16.80 12.67
C ILE A 76 2.74 -15.46 11.96
N GLU A 77 3.63 -14.60 12.45
CA GLU A 77 3.94 -13.32 11.79
C GLU A 77 4.54 -13.56 10.39
N LEU A 78 4.03 -12.82 9.41
CA LEU A 78 4.48 -12.85 8.02
C LEU A 78 5.34 -11.61 7.73
N PRO A 79 6.12 -11.63 6.62
CA PRO A 79 6.88 -10.46 6.20
C PRO A 79 6.00 -9.21 6.07
N ALA A 80 6.55 -8.07 6.48
CA ALA A 80 5.96 -6.77 6.26
C ALA A 80 6.40 -6.20 4.90
N GLU A 81 5.56 -5.34 4.32
CA GLU A 81 5.83 -4.62 3.08
C GLU A 81 5.80 -3.11 3.36
N LEU A 82 6.75 -2.36 2.78
CA LEU A 82 6.84 -0.92 2.91
C LEU A 82 7.21 -0.32 1.55
N GLY A 83 6.59 0.80 1.19
CA GLY A 83 6.92 1.49 -0.04
C GLY A 83 6.19 2.81 -0.24
N PHE A 84 6.25 3.28 -1.49
CA PHE A 84 5.67 4.54 -1.92
C PHE A 84 4.85 4.30 -3.18
N TRP A 85 3.68 4.93 -3.27
CA TRP A 85 2.83 4.88 -4.44
C TRP A 85 2.79 6.27 -5.06
N HIS A 86 3.27 6.36 -6.29
CA HIS A 86 3.17 7.56 -7.12
C HIS A 86 2.10 7.36 -8.18
N LEU A 87 1.40 8.44 -8.54
CA LEU A 87 0.57 8.42 -9.73
C LEU A 87 1.49 8.45 -10.97
N VAL A 88 1.31 7.49 -11.87
CA VAL A 88 2.05 7.49 -13.13
C VAL A 88 1.52 8.61 -14.02
N ARG A 89 2.41 9.50 -14.45
CA ARG A 89 2.15 10.51 -15.48
C ARG A 89 3.38 10.73 -16.35
N ASN A 90 3.20 11.42 -17.47
CA ASN A 90 4.31 11.87 -18.28
C ASN A 90 5.20 12.81 -17.45
N ALA A 91 6.51 12.67 -17.62
CA ALA A 91 7.47 13.57 -17.01
C ALA A 91 7.39 14.95 -17.67
N GLU A 92 7.48 15.99 -16.86
CA GLU A 92 7.48 17.39 -17.24
C GLU A 92 8.84 18.01 -16.93
N SER A 93 9.11 19.20 -17.50
CA SER A 93 10.34 19.94 -17.20
C SER A 93 10.48 20.35 -15.72
N ALA A 94 9.40 20.32 -14.96
CA ALA A 94 9.38 20.59 -13.52
C ALA A 94 9.81 19.38 -12.67
N ASP A 95 9.82 18.17 -13.24
CA ASP A 95 10.19 16.97 -12.51
C ASP A 95 11.68 16.82 -12.35
N HIS A 96 12.07 16.11 -11.28
CA HIS A 96 13.46 15.74 -11.05
C HIS A 96 13.97 14.87 -12.20
N GLY A 97 15.04 15.33 -12.84
CA GLY A 97 15.70 14.60 -13.92
C GLY A 97 16.60 13.48 -13.40
N PRO A 98 17.15 12.65 -14.30
CA PRO A 98 18.27 11.78 -13.96
C PRO A 98 19.38 12.63 -13.32
N THR A 99 20.09 12.10 -12.32
CA THR A 99 21.11 12.78 -11.47
C THR A 99 20.60 13.52 -10.22
N LEU A 100 19.33 13.38 -9.83
CA LEU A 100 18.76 13.99 -8.62
C LEU A 100 18.73 15.54 -8.65
N LEU A 101 18.87 16.13 -9.84
CA LEU A 101 18.75 17.58 -10.00
C LEU A 101 17.27 18.00 -9.99
N PRO A 102 16.96 19.19 -9.42
CA PRO A 102 15.61 19.75 -9.50
C PRO A 102 15.21 20.06 -10.95
N GLY A 103 13.93 19.90 -11.25
CA GLY A 103 13.37 20.37 -12.52
C GLY A 103 13.48 21.89 -12.65
N SER A 104 13.53 22.37 -13.88
CA SER A 104 13.73 23.79 -14.20
C SER A 104 12.47 24.50 -14.72
N GLY A 105 11.37 23.77 -14.91
CA GLY A 105 10.09 24.31 -15.40
C GLY A 105 9.04 24.53 -14.30
N GLU A 106 7.88 25.07 -14.69
CA GLU A 106 6.70 25.11 -13.83
C GLU A 106 5.88 23.82 -13.98
N PRO A 107 5.39 23.22 -12.88
CA PRO A 107 4.50 22.06 -12.95
C PRO A 107 3.14 22.46 -13.52
N SER A 108 2.57 21.61 -14.37
CA SER A 108 1.24 21.83 -14.95
C SER A 108 0.13 21.75 -13.90
N ILE A 109 0.31 20.92 -12.87
CA ILE A 109 -0.62 20.77 -11.75
C ILE A 109 -0.08 21.60 -10.58
N LYS A 110 -0.88 22.59 -10.15
CA LYS A 110 -0.54 23.50 -9.04
C LYS A 110 -1.32 23.07 -7.79
N SER A 111 -0.65 23.07 -6.64
CA SER A 111 -1.27 22.79 -5.33
C SER A 111 -2.07 23.97 -4.83
#